data_AF-A0A015L4J2-F1
#
_entry.id   AF-A0A015L4J2-F1
#
_cell.length_a   1.000
_cell.length_b   1.000
_cell.length_c   1.000
_cell.angle_alpha   90.00
_cell.angle_beta   90.00
_cell.angle_gamma   90.00
#
_symmetry.space_group_name_H-M   'P 1'
#
loop_
_entity.id
_entity.type
_entity.pdbx_description
1 polymer ?
#
loop_
_entity_poly.entity_id
_entity_poly.type
_entity_poly.pdbx_seq_one_letter_code
_entity_poly.pdbx_strand_id
1 'polypeptide(L)'
;MNDLDYCYQHGIGTEKDETKAFLLYKLAAENGHITSMNNLGECYQYGIGTNKDEIKAFALYKELVERGHIYSLYDLGYCYENGVGTEKDENKAFKLYKEYENKL
;
A
#
# COMPACT_ATOMS: atom_id res chain seq x y z
N MET A 1 -10.13 10.73 7.50
CA MET A 1 -10.46 9.42 6.91
C MET A 1 -11.95 9.19 7.14
N ASN A 2 -12.72 8.88 6.09
CA ASN A 2 -14.04 8.32 6.29
C ASN A 2 -13.86 6.82 6.18
N ASP A 3 -14.23 6.04 7.18
CA ASP A 3 -14.19 4.56 7.16
C ASP A 3 -15.03 3.95 6.02
N LEU A 4 -15.63 4.79 5.18
CA LEU A 4 -16.44 4.45 4.03
C LEU A 4 -15.67 3.68 2.94
N ASP A 5 -14.39 3.98 2.73
CA ASP A 5 -13.56 3.20 1.80
C ASP A 5 -13.44 1.73 2.26
N TYR A 6 -13.07 1.52 3.53
CA TYR A 6 -12.98 0.22 4.17
C TYR A 6 -14.35 -0.48 4.21
N CYS A 7 -15.42 0.26 4.50
CA CYS A 7 -16.78 -0.27 4.45
C CYS A 7 -17.16 -0.76 3.05
N TYR A 8 -16.81 -0.04 1.98
CA TYR A 8 -17.03 -0.52 0.61
C TYR A 8 -16.16 -1.73 0.27
N GLN A 9 -14.89 -1.75 0.69
CA GLN A 9 -14.00 -2.89 0.43
C GLN A 9 -14.50 -4.18 1.10
N HIS A 10 -15.07 -4.07 2.31
CA HIS A 10 -15.49 -5.23 3.10
C HIS A 10 -17.01 -5.45 3.20
N GLY A 11 -17.83 -4.58 2.60
CA GLY A 11 -19.29 -4.65 2.68
C GLY A 11 -19.87 -4.39 4.06
N ILE A 12 -19.25 -3.51 4.86
CA ILE A 12 -19.69 -3.20 6.22
C ILE A 12 -20.74 -2.09 6.15
N GLY A 13 -22.01 -2.42 6.43
CA GLY A 13 -23.11 -1.45 6.37
C GLY A 13 -23.47 -0.95 4.97
N THR A 14 -22.85 -1.54 3.93
CA THR A 14 -23.09 -1.28 2.51
C THR A 14 -22.83 -2.56 1.71
N GLU A 15 -23.30 -2.64 0.47
CA GLU A 15 -22.83 -3.67 -0.46
C GLU A 15 -21.32 -3.52 -0.70
N LYS A 16 -20.62 -4.66 -0.80
CA LYS A 16 -19.19 -4.70 -1.11
C LYS A 16 -18.97 -4.16 -2.53
N ASP A 17 -18.12 -3.15 -2.66
CA ASP A 17 -17.73 -2.51 -3.90
C ASP A 17 -16.26 -2.07 -3.82
N GLU A 18 -15.36 -2.96 -4.25
CA GLU A 18 -13.92 -2.69 -4.23
C GLU A 18 -13.53 -1.57 -5.20
N THR A 19 -14.27 -1.38 -6.30
CA THR A 19 -14.00 -0.28 -7.26
C THR A 19 -14.25 1.07 -6.62
N LYS A 20 -15.36 1.19 -5.89
CA LYS A 20 -15.68 2.40 -5.14
C LYS A 20 -14.71 2.64 -3.99
N ALA A 21 -14.29 1.58 -3.29
CA ALA A 21 -13.25 1.68 -2.26
C ALA A 21 -11.93 2.21 -2.86
N PHE A 22 -11.47 1.64 -3.98
CA PHE A 22 -10.28 2.09 -4.70
C PHE A 22 -10.34 3.57 -5.07
N LEU A 23 -11.47 4.05 -5.61
CA LEU A 23 -11.63 5.47 -5.98
C LEU A 23 -11.56 6.39 -4.75
N LEU A 24 -12.11 5.98 -3.61
CA LEU A 24 -12.03 6.72 -2.36
C LEU A 24 -10.60 6.72 -1.79
N TYR A 25 -9.90 5.58 -1.80
CA TYR A 25 -8.49 5.51 -1.42
C TYR A 25 -7.64 6.44 -2.28
N LYS A 26 -7.83 6.40 -3.59
CA LYS A 26 -7.12 7.26 -4.54
C LYS A 26 -7.35 8.75 -4.26
N LEU A 27 -8.60 9.16 -4.06
CA LEU A 27 -8.94 10.54 -3.74
C LEU A 27 -8.31 10.99 -2.42
N ALA A 28 -8.37 10.17 -1.36
CA ALA A 28 -7.79 10.50 -0.08
C ALA A 28 -6.24 10.53 -0.13
N ALA A 29 -5.63 9.60 -0.87
CA ALA A 29 -4.19 9.57 -1.13
C ALA A 29 -3.70 10.83 -1.86
N GLU A 30 -4.45 11.30 -2.88
CA GLU A 30 -4.17 12.57 -3.58
C GLU A 30 -4.24 13.79 -2.66
N ASN A 31 -5.04 13.72 -1.59
CA ASN A 31 -5.09 14.73 -0.53
C ASN A 31 -4.04 14.51 0.58
N GLY A 32 -3.07 13.62 0.36
CA GLY A 32 -1.96 13.38 1.29
C GLY A 32 -2.29 12.46 2.47
N HIS A 33 -3.41 11.74 2.43
CA HIS A 33 -3.79 10.83 3.50
C HIS A 33 -2.93 9.55 3.50
N ILE A 34 -2.00 9.45 4.44
CA ILE A 34 -0.98 8.39 4.50
C ILE A 34 -1.58 6.97 4.52
N THR A 35 -2.58 6.70 5.37
CA THR A 35 -3.22 5.37 5.42
C THR A 35 -3.88 5.01 4.08
N SER A 36 -4.47 5.99 3.40
CA SER A 36 -5.14 5.75 2.12
C SER A 36 -4.13 5.55 0.99
N MET A 37 -2.96 6.22 1.06
CA MET A 37 -1.84 5.92 0.17
C MET A 37 -1.35 4.47 0.34
N ASN A 38 -1.29 3.97 1.59
CA ASN A 38 -0.91 2.58 1.85
C ASN A 38 -1.92 1.59 1.25
N ASN A 39 -3.21 1.79 1.53
CA ASN A 39 -4.27 0.95 0.97
C ASN A 39 -4.35 1.06 -0.56
N LEU A 40 -4.02 2.22 -1.15
CA LEU A 40 -3.88 2.36 -2.60
C LEU A 40 -2.72 1.51 -3.15
N GLY A 41 -1.60 1.43 -2.42
CA GLY A 41 -0.49 0.53 -2.71
C GLY A 41 -0.95 -0.94 -2.74
N GLU A 42 -1.68 -1.37 -1.71
CA GLU A 42 -2.24 -2.73 -1.64
C GLU A 42 -3.23 -3.00 -2.78
N CYS A 43 -4.07 -2.01 -3.13
CA CYS A 43 -5.00 -2.14 -4.25
C CYS A 43 -4.28 -2.41 -5.57
N TYR A 44 -3.18 -1.71 -5.83
CA TYR A 44 -2.37 -1.98 -7.02
C TYR A 44 -1.60 -3.31 -6.93
N GLN A 45 -1.11 -3.69 -5.76
CA GLN A 45 -0.38 -4.96 -5.58
C GLN A 45 -1.27 -6.18 -5.83
N TYR A 46 -2.51 -6.15 -5.35
CA TYR A 46 -3.42 -7.29 -5.38
C TYR A 46 -4.55 -7.18 -6.41
N GLY A 47 -4.70 -6.02 -7.06
CA GLY A 47 -5.78 -5.76 -8.01
C GLY A 47 -7.14 -5.57 -7.34
N ILE A 48 -7.18 -4.94 -6.17
CA ILE A 48 -8.43 -4.68 -5.43
C ILE A 48 -9.09 -3.45 -6.03
N GLY A 49 -10.26 -3.63 -6.65
CA GLY A 49 -11.01 -2.52 -7.27
C GLY A 49 -10.34 -1.85 -8.47
N THR A 50 -9.20 -2.37 -8.93
CA THR A 50 -8.42 -1.87 -10.06
C THR A 50 -7.61 -3.01 -10.69
N ASN A 51 -7.00 -2.77 -11.84
CA ASN A 51 -6.05 -3.72 -12.40
C ASN A 51 -4.78 -3.77 -11.53
N LYS A 52 -4.26 -4.99 -11.33
CA LYS A 52 -2.98 -5.20 -10.67
C LYS A 52 -1.86 -4.45 -11.41
N ASP A 53 -1.08 -3.67 -10.67
CA ASP A 53 0.02 -2.84 -11.14
C ASP A 53 1.10 -2.76 -10.06
N GLU A 54 1.95 -3.79 -10.01
CA GLU A 54 2.98 -3.90 -8.96
C GLU A 54 4.00 -2.75 -9.01
N ILE A 55 4.24 -2.16 -10.18
CA ILE A 55 5.16 -1.02 -10.35
C ILE A 55 4.61 0.20 -9.60
N LYS A 56 3.30 0.48 -9.72
CA LYS A 56 2.66 1.55 -8.94
C LYS A 56 2.64 1.26 -7.45
N ALA A 57 2.38 0.01 -7.05
CA ALA A 57 2.43 -0.39 -5.64
C ALA A 57 3.81 -0.12 -5.04
N PHE A 58 4.87 -0.58 -5.70
CA PHE A 58 6.25 -0.35 -5.30
C PHE A 58 6.58 1.14 -5.17
N ALA A 59 6.16 1.95 -6.15
CA ALA A 59 6.38 3.39 -6.11
C ALA A 59 5.71 4.07 -4.89
N LEU A 60 4.47 3.68 -4.57
CA LEU A 60 3.73 4.20 -3.42
C LEU A 60 4.38 3.80 -2.09
N TYR A 61 4.78 2.53 -1.92
CA TYR A 61 5.45 2.10 -0.70
C TYR A 61 6.79 2.81 -0.50
N LYS A 62 7.54 3.02 -1.58
CA LYS A 62 8.78 3.79 -1.52
C LYS A 62 8.54 5.24 -1.10
N GLU A 63 7.55 5.91 -1.68
CA GLU A 63 7.15 7.27 -1.31
C GLU A 63 6.72 7.36 0.17
N LEU A 64 5.97 6.36 0.65
CA LEU A 64 5.53 6.29 2.04
C LEU A 64 6.69 6.14 3.02
N VAL A 65 7.70 5.33 2.68
CA VAL A 65 8.95 5.24 3.46
C VAL A 65 9.67 6.59 3.51
N GLU A 66 9.77 7.30 2.38
CA GLU A 66 10.37 8.64 2.31
C GLU A 66 9.59 9.67 3.16
N ARG A 67 8.28 9.48 3.33
CA ARG A 67 7.40 10.27 4.21
C ARG A 67 7.41 9.80 5.67
N GLY A 68 8.20 8.78 6.01
CA GLY A 68 8.36 8.29 7.39
C GLY A 68 7.26 7.33 7.86
N HIS A 69 6.45 6.77 6.96
CA HIS A 69 5.45 5.77 7.32
C HIS A 69 6.12 4.43 7.64
N ILE A 70 6.07 4.02 8.91
CA ILE A 70 6.83 2.87 9.43
C ILE A 70 6.38 1.57 8.78
N TYR A 71 5.07 1.32 8.62
CA TYR A 71 4.58 0.06 8.08
C TYR A 71 5.01 -0.18 6.62
N SER A 72 5.16 0.89 5.83
CA SER A 72 5.61 0.76 4.45
C SER A 72 7.08 0.33 4.32
N LEU A 73 7.88 0.37 5.39
CA LEU A 73 9.19 -0.29 5.41
C LEU A 73 9.05 -1.79 5.22
N TYR A 74 8.06 -2.40 5.87
CA TYR A 74 7.76 -3.83 5.72
C TYR A 74 7.27 -4.12 4.31
N ASP A 75 6.31 -3.35 3.80
CA ASP A 75 5.76 -3.55 2.44
C ASP A 75 6.83 -3.37 1.34
N LEU A 76 7.71 -2.38 1.49
CA LEU A 76 8.83 -2.18 0.57
C LEU A 76 9.87 -3.30 0.68
N GLY A 77 10.12 -3.80 1.90
CA GLY A 77 10.97 -4.97 2.14
C GLY A 77 10.42 -6.20 1.43
N TYR A 78 9.12 -6.45 1.55
CA TYR A 78 8.41 -7.53 0.87
C TYR A 78 8.53 -7.42 -0.65
N CYS A 79 8.45 -6.19 -1.20
CA CYS A 79 8.61 -5.97 -2.62
C CYS A 79 10.00 -6.38 -3.12
N TYR A 80 11.06 -5.99 -2.41
CA TYR A 80 12.42 -6.42 -2.77
C TYR A 80 12.65 -7.92 -2.54
N GLU A 81 12.04 -8.52 -1.52
CA GLU A 81 12.19 -9.96 -1.27
C GLU A 81 11.57 -10.81 -2.40
N ASN A 82 10.42 -10.38 -2.93
CA ASN A 82 9.63 -11.16 -3.88
C ASN A 82 9.70 -10.63 -5.32
N GLY A 83 10.36 -9.51 -5.56
CA GLY A 83 10.42 -8.86 -6.87
C GLY A 83 9.08 -8.25 -7.31
N VAL A 84 8.29 -7.72 -6.37
CA VAL A 84 7.00 -7.08 -6.67
C VAL A 84 7.25 -5.66 -7.15
N GLY A 85 7.04 -5.40 -8.43
CA GLY A 85 7.21 -4.06 -9.02
C GLY A 85 8.66 -3.57 -9.09
N THR A 86 9.62 -4.40 -8.71
CA THR A 86 11.07 -4.16 -8.70
C THR A 86 11.82 -5.46 -8.93
N GLU A 87 13.12 -5.41 -9.22
CA GLU A 87 13.96 -6.59 -9.18
C GLU A 87 14.11 -7.10 -7.74
N LYS A 88 14.19 -8.42 -7.58
CA LYS A 88 14.44 -9.07 -6.30
C LYS A 88 15.82 -8.68 -5.75
N ASP A 89 15.87 -8.26 -4.50
CA ASP A 89 17.08 -7.83 -3.78
C ASP A 89 16.95 -8.16 -2.27
N GLU A 90 17.42 -9.34 -1.89
CA GLU A 90 17.35 -9.83 -0.51
C GLU A 90 18.13 -8.95 0.48
N ASN A 91 19.20 -8.28 0.02
CA ASN A 91 20.00 -7.39 0.86
C ASN A 91 19.25 -6.10 1.18
N LYS A 92 18.51 -5.53 0.22
CA LYS A 92 17.63 -4.38 0.48
C LYS A 92 16.45 -4.77 1.36
N ALA A 93 15.82 -5.92 1.10
CA ALA A 93 14.75 -6.44 1.94
C ALA A 93 15.20 -6.58 3.40
N PHE A 94 16.33 -7.24 3.65
CA PHE A 94 16.89 -7.39 4.99
C PHE A 94 17.14 -6.05 5.70
N LYS A 95 17.69 -5.06 4.99
CA LYS A 95 17.91 -3.71 5.55
C LYS A 95 16.60 -3.04 5.95
N LEU A 96 15.58 -3.11 5.11
CA LEU A 96 14.27 -2.53 5.37
C LEU A 96 13.57 -3.21 6.54
N TYR A 97 13.59 -4.54 6.61
CA TYR A 97 13.05 -5.28 7.75
C TYR A 97 13.76 -4.97 9.06
N LYS A 98 15.09 -4.87 9.03
CA LYS A 98 15.87 -4.45 10.19
C LYS A 98 15.54 -3.01 10.61
N GLU A 99 15.34 -2.10 9.65
CA GLU A 99 14.93 -0.74 9.95
C GLU A 99 13.52 -0.69 10.56
N TYR A 100 12.58 -1.48 10.03
CA TYR A 100 11.23 -1.63 10.57
C TYR A 100 11.26 -2.11 12.02
N GLU A 101 12.04 -3.16 12.32
CA GLU A 101 12.18 -3.72 13.67
C GLU A 101 12.73 -2.68 14.67
N ASN A 102 13.67 -1.83 14.24
CA ASN A 102 14.24 -0.78 15.10
C ASN A 102 13.27 0.39 15.38
N LYS A 103 12.11 0.44 14.71
CA LYS A 103 11.11 1.51 14.83
C LYS A 103 9.80 1.04 15.49
N LEU A 104 9.70 -0.25 15.84
CA LEU A 104 8.63 -0.80 16.70
C LEU A 104 8.85 -0.39 18.16
#